data_AF-A0A5E4YU73-F1
#
_entry.id   AF-A0A5E4YU73-F1
#
_cell.length_a   1.000
_cell.length_b   1.000
_cell.length_c   1.000
_cell.angle_alpha   90.00
_cell.angle_beta   90.00
_cell.angle_gamma   90.00
#
_symmetry.space_group_name_H-M   'P 1'
#
loop_
_entity.id
_entity.type
_entity.pdbx_description
1 polymer ?
#
loop_
_entity_poly.entity_id
_entity_poly.type
_entity_poly.pdbx_seq_one_letter_code
_entity_poly.pdbx_strand_id
1 'polypeptide(L)'
;MTSINASDVIGIAGALIVVIAYFLNLHGTLCTTSYKYSALNLVGSLMIVYSLIYHPNPASMLIEGFWASISLYGLYKAHQNRRTR
;
A
#
# COMPACT_ATOMS: atom_id res chain seq x y z
N MET A 1 0.56 21.76 -20.78
CA MET A 1 0.63 20.29 -20.73
C MET A 1 1.45 19.95 -19.50
N THR A 2 0.86 19.35 -18.47
CA THR A 2 1.61 18.97 -17.26
C THR A 2 2.56 17.83 -17.62
N SER A 3 3.85 18.10 -17.57
CA SER A 3 4.89 17.08 -17.68
C SER A 3 4.75 16.09 -16.53
N ILE A 4 4.76 14.79 -16.83
CA ILE A 4 4.78 13.72 -15.81
C ILE A 4 6.07 13.88 -15.01
N ASN A 5 5.95 14.10 -13.71
CA ASN A 5 7.07 14.25 -12.81
C ASN A 5 7.46 12.89 -12.20
N ALA A 6 8.68 12.79 -11.66
CA ALA A 6 9.13 11.57 -10.97
C ALA A 6 8.21 11.16 -9.81
N SER A 7 7.60 12.15 -9.12
CA SER A 7 6.59 11.92 -8.08
C SER A 7 5.36 11.17 -8.61
N ASP A 8 4.89 11.51 -9.81
CA ASP A 8 3.70 10.89 -10.41
C ASP A 8 3.99 9.43 -10.80
N VAL A 9 5.19 9.17 -11.33
CA VAL A 9 5.65 7.80 -11.63
C VAL A 9 5.70 6.95 -10.37
N ILE A 10 6.19 7.51 -9.25
CA ILE A 10 6.22 6.83 -7.95
C ILE A 10 4.80 6.56 -7.46
N GLY A 11 3.89 7.54 -7.56
CA GLY A 11 2.48 7.35 -7.21
C GLY A 11 1.80 6.25 -8.02
N ILE A 12 2.01 6.25 -9.34
CA ILE A 12 1.47 5.22 -10.25
C ILE A 12 2.03 3.84 -9.90
N ALA A 13 3.35 3.73 -9.67
CA ALA A 13 3.96 2.47 -9.26
C ALA A 13 3.40 1.97 -7.93
N GLY A 14 3.19 2.88 -6.96
CA GLY A 14 2.53 2.56 -5.69
C GLY A 14 1.12 2.02 -5.87
N ALA A 15 0.30 2.68 -6.70
CA ALA A 15 -1.05 2.25 -7.02
C ALA A 15 -1.07 0.86 -7.68
N LEU A 16 -0.16 0.60 -8.63
CA LEU A 16 -0.02 -0.72 -9.25
C LEU A 16 0.34 -1.80 -8.23
N ILE A 17 1.24 -1.52 -7.27
CA ILE A 17 1.59 -2.45 -6.21
C ILE A 17 0.37 -2.81 -5.35
N VAL A 18 -0.41 -1.80 -4.91
CA VAL A 18 -1.64 -2.02 -4.12
C VAL A 18 -2.64 -2.87 -4.89
N VAL A 19 -2.90 -2.52 -6.16
CA VAL A 19 -3.87 -3.24 -7.00
C VAL A 19 -3.42 -4.68 -7.29
N ILE A 20 -2.14 -4.91 -7.56
CA ILE A 20 -1.59 -6.26 -7.76
C ILE A 20 -1.68 -7.06 -6.47
N ALA A 21 -1.35 -6.48 -5.32
CA ALA A 21 -1.48 -7.15 -4.03
C ALA A 21 -2.94 -7.55 -3.74
N TYR A 22 -3.88 -6.65 -4.01
CA TYR A 22 -5.31 -6.91 -3.90
C TYR A 22 -5.78 -8.00 -4.86
N PHE A 23 -5.36 -7.95 -6.13
CA PHE A 23 -5.68 -8.97 -7.13
C PHE A 23 -5.17 -10.36 -6.71
N LEU A 24 -3.91 -10.44 -6.26
CA LEU A 24 -3.34 -11.69 -5.75
C LEU A 24 -4.05 -12.18 -4.47
N ASN A 25 -4.62 -11.26 -3.69
CA ASN A 25 -5.45 -11.63 -2.55
C ASN A 25 -6.81 -12.22 -2.97
N LEU A 26 -7.49 -11.61 -3.94
CA LEU A 26 -8.72 -12.15 -4.51
C LEU A 26 -8.50 -13.52 -5.16
N HIS A 27 -7.36 -13.71 -5.82
CA HIS A 27 -6.96 -14.99 -6.40
C HIS A 27 -6.57 -16.05 -5.34
N GLY A 28 -6.52 -15.69 -4.06
CA GLY A 28 -6.14 -16.59 -2.96
C GLY A 28 -4.64 -16.86 -2.84
N THR A 29 -3.81 -16.25 -3.70
CA THR A 29 -2.34 -16.42 -3.68
C THR A 29 -1.69 -15.70 -2.49
N LEU A 30 -2.23 -14.53 -2.10
CA LEU A 30 -1.80 -13.79 -0.92
C LEU A 30 -2.94 -13.74 0.10
N CYS A 31 -2.82 -14.39 1.25
CA CYS A 31 -3.83 -14.26 2.30
C CYS A 31 -3.76 -12.87 2.96
N THR A 32 -4.90 -12.33 3.38
CA THR A 32 -4.99 -11.04 4.11
C THR A 32 -4.22 -11.04 5.43
N THR A 33 -4.04 -12.22 6.03
CA THR A 33 -3.25 -12.42 7.25
C THR A 33 -1.75 -12.57 6.99
N SER A 34 -1.34 -12.59 5.71
CA SER A 34 0.06 -12.79 5.35
C SER A 34 0.85 -11.49 5.48
N TYR A 35 2.07 -11.62 6.01
CA TYR A 35 3.03 -10.52 6.08
C TYR A 35 3.26 -9.86 4.72
N LYS A 36 3.33 -10.66 3.64
CA LYS A 36 3.59 -10.15 2.27
C LYS A 36 2.47 -9.23 1.77
N TYR A 37 1.21 -9.61 1.98
CA TYR A 37 0.07 -8.80 1.58
C TYR A 37 0.07 -7.44 2.27
N SER A 38 0.25 -7.42 3.60
CA SER A 38 0.30 -6.16 4.36
C SER A 38 1.54 -5.34 4.03
N ALA A 39 2.70 -5.97 3.77
CA ALA A 39 3.92 -5.26 3.37
C ALA A 39 3.76 -4.55 2.02
N LEU A 40 3.21 -5.25 1.02
CA LEU A 40 2.98 -4.69 -0.31
C LEU A 40 2.01 -3.50 -0.26
N ASN A 41 0.89 -3.66 0.46
CA ASN A 41 -0.06 -2.56 0.63
C ASN A 41 0.58 -1.35 1.34
N LEU A 42 1.38 -1.56 2.39
CA LEU A 42 2.06 -0.46 3.07
C LEU A 42 3.04 0.27 2.14
N VAL A 43 3.89 -0.46 1.42
CA VAL A 43 4.85 0.12 0.48
C VAL A 43 4.13 0.90 -0.61
N GLY A 44 3.09 0.31 -1.22
CA GLY A 44 2.30 0.99 -2.24
C GLY A 44 1.62 2.25 -1.72
N SER A 45 1.02 2.20 -0.52
CA SER A 45 0.37 3.36 0.09
C SER A 45 1.36 4.49 0.37
N LEU A 46 2.55 4.18 0.87
CA LEU A 46 3.60 5.17 1.15
C LEU A 46 4.11 5.85 -0.14
N MET A 47 4.22 5.10 -1.24
CA MET A 47 4.58 5.67 -2.55
C MET A 47 3.49 6.62 -3.07
N ILE A 48 2.22 6.28 -2.89
CA ILE A 48 1.10 7.16 -3.26
C ILE A 48 1.11 8.42 -2.39
N VAL A 49 1.23 8.28 -1.06
CA VAL A 49 1.36 9.43 -0.14
C VAL A 49 2.53 10.32 -0.53
N TYR A 50 3.68 9.76 -0.90
CA TYR A 50 4.82 10.53 -1.38
C TYR A 50 4.46 11.38 -2.62
N SER A 51 3.75 10.82 -3.59
CA SER A 51 3.26 11.57 -4.76
C SER A 51 2.29 12.69 -4.36
N LEU A 52 1.43 12.45 -3.37
CA LEU A 52 0.44 13.41 -2.89
C LEU A 52 1.06 14.61 -2.16
N ILE A 53 2.29 14.52 -1.68
CA ILE A 53 3.00 15.69 -1.12
C ILE A 53 3.28 16.73 -2.21
N TYR A 54 3.51 16.30 -3.46
CA TYR A 54 3.77 17.19 -4.59
C TYR A 54 2.49 17.63 -5.31
N HIS A 55 1.50 16.74 -5.39
CA HIS A 55 0.20 17.02 -6.00
C HIS A 55 -0.92 16.62 -5.01
N PRO A 56 -1.25 17.50 -4.04
CA PRO A 56 -2.17 17.16 -2.96
C PRO A 56 -3.58 16.83 -3.44
N ASN A 57 -4.08 15.69 -2.98
CA ASN A 57 -5.47 15.31 -3.05
C ASN A 57 -5.92 14.85 -1.65
N PRO A 58 -6.74 15.64 -0.94
CA PRO A 58 -7.14 15.31 0.43
C PRO A 58 -7.89 13.97 0.56
N ALA A 59 -8.72 13.62 -0.42
CA ALA A 59 -9.47 12.36 -0.42
C ALA A 59 -8.54 11.16 -0.60
N SER A 60 -7.59 11.25 -1.55
CA SER A 60 -6.56 10.23 -1.73
C SER A 60 -5.65 10.12 -0.50
N MET A 61 -5.27 11.23 0.11
CA MET A 61 -4.39 11.21 1.29
C MET A 61 -5.06 10.55 2.50
N LEU A 62 -6.38 10.76 2.67
CA LEU A 62 -7.16 10.09 3.71
C LEU A 62 -7.22 8.58 3.50
N ILE A 63 -7.55 8.12 2.28
CA ILE A 63 -7.68 6.68 2.01
C ILE A 63 -6.34 5.96 2.12
N GLU A 64 -5.25 6.57 1.64
CA GLU A 64 -3.91 5.99 1.78
C GLU A 64 -3.43 5.97 3.24
N GLY A 65 -3.83 6.97 4.03
CA GLY A 65 -3.62 6.96 5.48
C GLY A 65 -4.30 5.75 6.16
N PHE A 66 -5.54 5.43 5.75
CA PHE A 66 -6.21 4.22 6.21
C PHE A 66 -5.53 2.95 5.73
N TRP A 67 -5.14 2.86 4.46
CA TRP A 67 -4.43 1.69 3.92
C TRP A 67 -3.09 1.44 4.63
N ALA A 68 -2.31 2.49 4.86
CA ALA A 68 -1.07 2.39 5.63
C ALA A 68 -1.33 1.91 7.06
N SER A 69 -2.35 2.45 7.74
CA SER A 69 -2.71 2.08 9.12
C SER A 69 -3.18 0.62 9.23
N ILE A 70 -4.06 0.18 8.33
CA ILE A 70 -4.55 -1.21 8.25
C ILE A 70 -3.39 -2.16 7.96
N SER A 71 -2.48 -1.76 7.05
CA SER A 71 -1.31 -2.55 6.70
C SER A 71 -0.33 -2.68 7.85
N LEU A 72 -0.09 -1.62 8.63
CA LEU A 72 0.72 -1.67 9.85
C LEU A 72 0.14 -2.65 10.88
N TYR A 73 -1.18 -2.61 11.10
CA TYR A 73 -1.87 -3.57 11.96
C TYR A 73 -1.70 -5.01 11.46
N GLY A 74 -1.88 -5.24 10.15
CA GLY A 74 -1.68 -6.56 9.53
C GLY A 74 -0.25 -7.09 9.69
N LEU A 75 0.76 -6.23 9.51
CA LEU A 75 2.18 -6.57 9.73
C LEU A 75 2.46 -6.93 11.19
N TYR A 76 1.94 -6.14 12.14
CA TYR A 76 2.08 -6.42 13.57
C TYR A 76 1.51 -7.79 13.94
N LYS A 77 0.28 -8.09 13.49
CA LYS A 77 -0.38 -9.37 13.73
C LYS A 77 0.37 -10.54 13.08
N ALA A 78 0.84 -10.38 11.84
CA ALA A 78 1.60 -11.40 11.14
C ALA A 78 2.94 -11.69 11.82
N HIS A 79 3.60 -10.67 12.37
CA HIS A 79 4.82 -10.83 13.15
C HIS A 79 4.57 -11.53 14.50
N GLN A 80 3.48 -11.22 15.19
CA GLN A 80 3.10 -11.90 16.44
C GLN A 80 2.83 -13.39 16.20
N ASN A 81 2.10 -13.75 15.15
CA ASN A 81 1.80 -15.15 14.80
C ASN A 81 3.03 -15.97 14.40
N ARG A 82 4.10 -15.33 13.95
CA ARG A 82 5.39 -15.99 13.68
C ARG A 82 6.20 -16.25 14.95
N ARG A 83 5.95 -15.49 16.03
CA ARG A 83 6.63 -15.70 17.32
C ARG A 83 6.01 -16.81 18.16
N THR A 84 4.75 -17.16 17.89
CA THR A 84 4.00 -18.20 18.63
C THR A 84 4.01 -19.57 17.95
N ARG A 85 4.71 -19.71 16.81
CA ARG A 85 5.02 -20.98 16.15
C ARG A 85 6.51 -21.25 16.26
#